data_AF-A0A496N5D0-F1
#
_entry.id   AF-A0A496N5D0-F1
#
_cell.length_a   1.000
_cell.length_b   1.000
_cell.length_c   1.000
_cell.angle_alpha   90.00
_cell.angle_beta   90.00
_cell.angle_gamma   90.00
#
_symmetry.space_group_name_H-M   'P 1'
#
loop_
_entity.id
_entity.type
_entity.pdbx_description
1 polymer ?
#
loop_
_entity_poly.entity_id
_entity_poly.type
_entity_poly.pdbx_seq_one_letter_code
_entity_poly.pdbx_strand_id
1 'polypeptide(L)' 'TMVQTAIVQSGILQQFNDIDLRTNKIGIFSRPVKLNDQLKEGDRIEIYRPLLADPKEIRRKRAEEQAKKK' A
#
# COMPACT_ATOMS: atom_id res chain seq x y z
N THR A 1 -4.68 21.36 1.78
CA THR A 1 -3.99 20.79 0.59
C THR A 1 -4.70 19.53 0.17
N MET A 2 -4.78 19.19 -1.13
CA MET A 2 -5.37 17.90 -1.52
C MET A 2 -4.42 16.75 -1.24
N VAL A 3 -4.95 15.57 -0.93
CA VAL A 3 -4.14 14.36 -0.67
C VAL A 3 -3.16 14.08 -1.80
N GLN A 4 -3.62 14.10 -3.04
CA GLN A 4 -2.77 13.88 -4.20
C GLN A 4 -1.62 14.88 -4.27
N THR A 5 -1.90 16.17 -4.08
CA THR A 5 -0.90 17.24 -4.14
C THR A 5 0.15 17.05 -3.04
N ALA A 6 -0.26 16.70 -1.82
CA ALA A 6 0.67 16.47 -0.72
C ALA A 6 1.61 15.28 -0.99
N ILE A 7 1.10 14.20 -1.58
CA ILE A 7 1.92 13.03 -1.93
C ILE A 7 2.92 13.35 -3.05
N VAL A 8 2.52 14.13 -4.05
CA VAL A 8 3.42 14.57 -5.11
C VAL A 8 4.48 15.53 -4.56
N GLN A 9 4.08 16.47 -3.70
CA GLN A 9 4.99 17.42 -3.07
C GLN A 9 5.97 16.77 -2.09
N SER A 10 5.58 15.67 -1.43
CA SER A 10 6.47 14.96 -0.51
C SER A 10 7.63 14.24 -1.21
N GLY A 11 7.57 14.06 -2.53
CA GLY A 11 8.61 13.38 -3.30
C GLY A 11 8.65 11.87 -3.08
N ILE A 12 7.72 11.30 -2.30
CA ILE A 12 7.75 9.87 -1.95
C ILE A 12 7.62 8.96 -3.19
N LEU A 13 6.93 9.43 -4.23
CA LEU A 13 6.79 8.74 -5.51
C LEU A 13 8.10 8.70 -6.30
N GLN A 14 8.99 9.68 -6.09
CA GLN A 14 10.31 9.71 -6.73
C GLN A 14 11.31 8.82 -5.97
N GLN A 15 11.14 8.71 -4.66
CA GLN A 15 11.97 7.85 -3.82
C GLN A 15 11.58 6.37 -3.95
N PHE A 16 10.29 6.08 -4.17
CA PHE A 16 9.76 4.73 -4.27
C PHE A 16 8.87 4.58 -5.51
N ASN A 17 9.46 4.07 -6.59
CA ASN A 17 8.75 3.81 -7.85
C ASN A 17 7.71 2.67 -7.75
N ASP A 18 7.75 1.87 -6.68
CA ASP A 18 6.81 0.77 -6.45
C ASP A 18 5.44 1.24 -5.94
N ILE A 19 5.29 2.53 -5.63
CA ILE A 19 4.04 3.11 -5.13
C ILE A 19 3.21 3.60 -6.32
N ASP A 20 2.08 2.96 -6.56
CA ASP A 20 1.10 3.38 -7.55
C ASP A 20 -0.20 3.82 -6.88
N LEU A 21 -0.49 5.13 -6.94
CA LEU A 21 -1.67 5.73 -6.31
C LEU A 21 -3.01 5.21 -6.87
N ARG A 22 -2.99 4.51 -8.01
CA ARG A 22 -4.19 3.89 -8.60
C ARG A 22 -4.53 2.55 -7.96
N THR A 23 -3.53 1.84 -7.43
CA THR A 23 -3.68 0.50 -6.87
C THR A 23 -3.51 0.50 -5.35
N ASN A 24 -2.62 1.34 -4.82
CA ASN A 24 -2.40 1.51 -3.39
C ASN A 24 -3.60 2.20 -2.72
N LYS A 25 -4.08 1.61 -1.63
CA LYS A 25 -5.06 2.27 -0.77
C LYS A 25 -4.37 3.35 0.04
N ILE A 26 -5.04 4.48 0.18
CA ILE A 26 -4.54 5.62 0.96
C ILE A 26 -5.49 5.83 2.13
N GLY A 27 -4.92 6.12 3.29
CA GLY A 27 -5.66 6.47 4.49
C GLY A 27 -5.14 7.73 5.15
N ILE A 28 -6.01 8.37 5.94
CA ILE A 28 -5.65 9.39 6.91
C ILE A 28 -6.10 8.86 8.27
N PHE A 29 -5.18 8.70 9.23
CA PHE A 29 -5.47 8.16 10.57
C PHE A 29 -6.34 6.88 10.55
N SER A 30 -5.87 5.83 9.87
CA SER A 30 -6.60 4.55 9.72
C SER A 30 -7.96 4.63 9.02
N ARG A 31 -8.31 5.76 8.39
CA ARG A 31 -9.55 5.91 7.60
C ARG A 31 -9.22 5.92 6.12
N PRO A 32 -9.85 5.09 5.27
CA PRO A 32 -9.65 5.14 3.83
C PRO A 32 -10.16 6.48 3.28
N VAL A 33 -9.35 7.15 2.46
CA VAL A 33 -9.68 8.45 1.87
C VAL A 33 -9.44 8.45 0.38
N LYS A 34 -10.05 9.40 -0.32
CA LYS A 34 -9.84 9.62 -1.74
C LYS A 34 -8.67 10.58 -1.96
N LEU A 35 -8.02 10.46 -3.11
CA LEU A 35 -6.98 11.39 -3.56
C LEU A 35 -7.43 12.86 -3.63
N ASN A 36 -8.74 13.08 -3.82
CA ASN A 36 -9.36 14.39 -3.94
C ASN A 36 -9.78 15.00 -2.59
N ASP A 37 -9.60 14.27 -1.48
CA ASP A 37 -9.97 14.79 -0.16
C ASP A 37 -9.01 15.92 0.29
N GLN A 38 -9.55 16.83 1.09
CA GLN A 38 -8.77 17.92 1.67
C GLN A 38 -8.08 17.47 2.96
N LEU A 39 -6.77 17.66 2.99
CA LEU A 39 -5.94 17.53 4.19
C LEU A 39 -6.02 18.78 5.05
N LYS A 40 -6.02 18.55 6.36
CA LYS A 40 -5.84 19.54 7.42
C LYS A 40 -4.44 19.46 8.00
N GLU A 41 -4.04 20.54 8.66
CA GLU A 41 -2.79 20.59 9.40
C GLU A 41 -2.75 19.47 10.46
N GLY A 42 -1.66 18.71 10.53
CA GLY A 42 -1.51 17.57 11.43
C GLY A 42 -2.07 16.24 10.93
N ASP A 43 -2.68 16.18 9.75
CA ASP A 43 -3.11 14.92 9.14
C ASP A 43 -1.91 14.06 8.73
N ARG A 44 -1.92 12.78 9.11
CA ARG A 44 -0.93 11.79 8.67
C ARG A 44 -1.47 10.96 7.52
N ILE A 45 -0.81 11.05 6.38
CA ILE A 45 -1.11 10.24 5.19
C ILE A 45 -0.43 8.88 5.33
N GLU A 46 -1.21 7.82 5.17
CA GLU A 46 -0.76 6.43 5.21
C GLU A 46 -0.98 5.80 3.84
N ILE A 47 0.07 5.26 3.23
CA ILE A 47 0.00 4.56 1.93
C ILE A 47 0.13 3.07 2.19
N TYR A 48 -0.95 2.32 2.01
CA TYR A 48 -0.96 0.87 2.22
C TYR A 48 -0.39 0.17 1.00
N ARG A 49 0.57 -0.73 1.22
CA ARG A 49 1.07 -1.63 0.16
C ARG A 49 0.18 -2.87 0.03
N PRO A 50 -0.25 -3.22 -1.18
CA PRO A 50 -0.97 -4.47 -1.41
C PRO A 50 -0.07 -5.66 -1.07
N LEU A 51 -0.67 -6.73 -0.56
CA LEU A 51 0.04 -7.98 -0.31
C LEU A 51 0.45 -8.59 -1.65
N LEU A 52 1.76 -8.76 -1.87
CA LEU A 52 2.30 -9.39 -3.08
C LEU A 52 1.96 -10.88 -3.18
N ALA A 53 1.69 -11.55 -2.05
CA ALA A 53 1.46 -12.99 -2.03
C ALA A 53 0.22 -13.33 -1.23
N ASP A 54 -0.67 -14.06 -1.88
CA ASP A 54 -1.85 -14.65 -1.27
C ASP A 54 -1.38 -15.79 -0.32
N PRO A 55 -1.63 -15.71 1.00
CA PRO A 55 -1.11 -16.67 1.98
C PRO A 55 -1.47 -18.13 1.67
N LYS A 56 -2.55 -18.35 0.90
CA LYS A 56 -2.99 -19.68 0.43
C LYS A 56 -1.99 -20.34 -0.53
N GLU A 57 -1.42 -19.57 -1.46
CA GLU A 57 -0.46 -20.07 -2.45
C GLU A 57 0.86 -20.49 -1.78
N ILE A 58 1.35 -19.68 -0.83
CA ILE A 58 2.56 -20.00 -0.06
C ILE A 58 2.35 -21.24 0.80
N ARG A 59 1.17 -21.38 1.44
CA ARG A 59 0.84 -22.58 2.22
C ARG A 59 0.81 -23.83 1.34
N ARG A 60 0.22 -23.75 0.14
CA ARG A 60 0.19 -24.88 -0.81
C ARG A 60 1.60 -25.31 -1.23
N LYS A 61 2.47 -24.37 -1.63
CA LYS A 61 3.85 -24.68 -2.04
C LYS A 61 4.66 -25.33 -0.92
N ARG A 62 4.52 -24.85 0.33
CA ARG A 62 5.19 -25.47 1.49
C ARG A 62 4.72 -26.90 1.78
N ALA A 63 3.42 -27.18 1.62
CA ALA A 63 2.89 -28.52 1.81
C ALA A 63 3.40 -29.49 0.73
N GLU A 64 3.48 -29.05 -0.54
CA GLU A 64 3.99 -29.86 -1.64
C GLU A 64 5.50 -30.15 -1.52
N GLU A 65 6.31 -29.20 -1.05
CA GLU A 65 7.73 -29.42 -0.77
C GLU A 65 7.96 -30.41 0.38
N GLN A 66 7.13 -30.37 1.44
CA GLN A 66 7.19 -31.34 2.53
C GLN A 66 6.78 -32.75 2.09
N ALA A 67 5.80 -32.87 1.19
CA ALA A 67 5.35 -34.16 0.66
C ALA A 67 6.38 -34.82 -0.27
N LYS A 68 7.16 -34.04 -1.04
CA LYS A 68 8.23 -34.56 -1.91
C LYS A 68 9.52 -34.95 -1.18
N LYS A 69 9.71 -34.47 0.06
CA LYS A 69 10.86 -34.81 0.91
C LYS A 69 10.66 -36.06 1.76
N LYS A 70 9.47 -36.68 1.69
CA LYS A 70 9.11 -37.92 2.37
C LYS A 70 9.17 -39.08 1.39
#